data_AF-A0A517L7Z5-F1
#
_entry.id   AF-A0A517L7Z5-F1
#
_cell.length_a   1.000
_cell.length_b   1.000
_cell.length_c   1.000
_cell.angle_alpha   90.00
_cell.angle_beta   90.00
_cell.angle_gamma   90.00
#
_symmetry.space_group_name_H-M   'P 1'
#
loop_
_entity.id
_entity.type
_entity.pdbx_description
1 polymer ?
#
loop_
_entity_poly.entity_id
_entity_poly.type
_entity_poly.pdbx_seq_one_letter_code
_entity_poly.pdbx_strand_id
1 'polypeptide(L)'
;MAQPTHIPSSTTELWRLADEIWFLAGDVSVDTSWYTKRASLSAIYAATEVFQTQDQSTEFRDTEAFLDARLGESRTFGVAMGAVGEWVGYTGYSVVNVLRSKGVRI
;
A
#
# COMPACT_ATOMS: atom_id res chain seq x y z
N MET A 1 2.14 14.99 24.50
CA MET A 1 2.43 14.44 23.17
C MET A 1 2.05 12.97 23.18
N ALA A 2 1.33 12.49 22.15
CA ALA A 2 0.76 11.14 21.96
C ALA A 2 0.27 10.40 23.24
N GLN A 3 -1.03 10.52 23.55
CA GLN A 3 -1.64 9.77 24.64
C GLN A 3 -2.27 8.46 24.11
N PRO A 4 -2.01 7.29 24.73
CA PRO A 4 -2.54 6.01 24.26
C PRO A 4 -4.07 5.98 24.10
N THR A 5 -4.78 6.74 24.93
CA THR A 5 -6.25 6.84 24.92
C THR A 5 -6.80 7.40 23.60
N HIS A 6 -6.02 8.21 22.89
CA HIS A 6 -6.43 8.81 21.62
C HIS A 6 -6.05 7.98 20.40
N ILE A 7 -5.29 6.89 20.56
CA ILE A 7 -4.85 6.05 19.43
C ILE A 7 -6.06 5.58 18.59
N PRO A 8 -7.14 5.02 19.16
CA PRO A 8 -8.25 4.50 18.35
C PRO A 8 -9.00 5.59 17.56
N SER A 9 -9.18 6.77 18.15
CA SER A 9 -9.84 7.88 17.45
C SER A 9 -8.93 8.44 16.37
N SER A 10 -7.64 8.66 16.67
CA SER A 10 -6.67 9.19 15.70
C SER A 10 -6.46 8.25 14.52
N THR A 11 -6.40 6.93 14.73
CA THR A 11 -6.29 5.96 13.63
C THR A 11 -7.54 5.92 12.77
N THR A 12 -8.72 6.09 13.36
CA THR A 12 -9.98 6.16 12.62
C THR A 12 -10.04 7.39 11.72
N GLU A 13 -9.64 8.56 12.23
CA GLU A 13 -9.61 9.77 11.41
C GLU A 13 -8.54 9.71 10.32
N LEU A 14 -7.37 9.14 10.62
CA LEU A 14 -6.34 8.90 9.61
C LEU A 14 -6.84 7.98 8.49
N TRP A 15 -7.57 6.93 8.85
CA TRP A 15 -8.16 6.02 7.86
C TRP A 15 -9.19 6.72 6.97
N ARG A 16 -10.06 7.56 7.55
CA ARG A 16 -11.04 8.36 6.80
C ARG A 16 -10.38 9.37 5.88
N LEU A 17 -9.31 10.02 6.34
CA LEU A 17 -8.52 10.93 5.51
C LEU A 17 -7.93 10.19 4.30
N ALA A 18 -7.33 9.01 4.52
CA ALA A 18 -6.81 8.20 3.44
C ALA A 18 -7.90 7.74 2.45
N ASP A 19 -9.09 7.39 2.96
CA ASP A 19 -10.26 7.07 2.14
C ASP A 19 -10.71 8.24 1.27
N GLU A 20 -10.79 9.44 1.84
CA GLU A 20 -11.17 10.66 1.13
C GLU A 20 -10.15 11.07 0.06
N ILE A 21 -8.84 10.98 0.36
CA ILE A 21 -7.79 11.23 -0.62
C ILE A 21 -7.92 10.28 -1.81
N TRP A 22 -8.13 8.98 -1.56
CA TRP A 22 -8.30 8.00 -2.63
C TRP A 22 -9.61 8.21 -3.41
N PHE A 23 -10.70 8.57 -2.75
CA PHE A 23 -11.95 8.92 -3.39
C PHE A 23 -11.79 10.12 -4.33
N LEU A 24 -11.12 11.19 -3.87
CA LEU A 24 -10.82 12.37 -4.68
C LEU A 24 -9.83 12.06 -5.82
N ALA A 25 -8.93 11.11 -5.62
CA ALA A 25 -8.04 10.60 -6.67
C ALA A 25 -8.76 9.69 -7.70
N GLY A 26 -10.05 9.39 -7.51
CA GLY A 26 -10.86 8.60 -8.44
C GLY A 26 -10.74 7.08 -8.26
N ASP A 27 -10.29 6.59 -7.10
CA ASP A 27 -10.21 5.15 -6.83
C ASP A 27 -11.61 4.52 -6.74
N VAL A 28 -11.86 3.48 -7.55
CA VAL A 28 -13.12 2.70 -7.58
C VAL A 28 -12.93 1.25 -7.09
N SER A 29 -11.86 1.01 -6.34
CA SER A 29 -11.49 -0.33 -5.89
C SER A 29 -12.50 -0.89 -4.90
N VAL A 30 -12.94 -2.12 -5.13
CA VAL A 30 -13.88 -2.86 -4.24
C VAL A 30 -13.32 -4.22 -3.80
N ASP A 31 -12.12 -4.54 -4.26
CA ASP A 31 -11.38 -5.75 -3.95
C ASP A 31 -10.42 -5.52 -2.76
N THR A 32 -9.59 -6.52 -2.45
CA THR A 32 -8.59 -6.43 -1.37
C THR A 32 -7.67 -5.21 -1.52
N SER A 33 -7.47 -4.71 -2.75
CA SER A 33 -6.69 -3.50 -3.01
C SER A 33 -7.25 -2.26 -2.30
N TRP A 34 -8.55 -2.21 -2.00
CA TRP A 34 -9.18 -1.14 -1.23
C TRP A 34 -8.52 -0.95 0.14
N TYR A 35 -8.29 -2.06 0.86
CA TYR A 35 -7.64 -2.05 2.17
C TYR A 35 -6.16 -1.70 2.07
N THR A 36 -5.46 -2.32 1.11
CA THR A 36 -4.01 -2.12 0.94
C THR A 36 -3.69 -0.68 0.56
N LYS A 37 -4.49 -0.06 -0.32
CA LYS A 37 -4.33 1.35 -0.74
C LYS A 37 -4.50 2.32 0.43
N ARG A 38 -5.52 2.13 1.27
CA ARG A 38 -5.79 3.00 2.44
C ARG A 38 -4.78 2.79 3.55
N ALA A 39 -4.41 1.55 3.83
CA ALA A 39 -3.39 1.22 4.82
C ALA A 39 -2.02 1.80 4.43
N SER A 40 -1.61 1.63 3.16
CA SER A 40 -0.34 2.17 2.67
C SER A 40 -0.31 3.70 2.70
N LEU A 41 -1.37 4.36 2.22
CA LEU A 41 -1.44 5.82 2.25
C LEU A 41 -1.43 6.38 3.68
N SER A 42 -2.16 5.74 4.61
CA SER A 42 -2.15 6.12 6.03
C SER A 42 -0.74 6.02 6.64
N ALA A 43 -0.02 4.94 6.32
CA ALA A 43 1.35 4.75 6.78
C ALA A 43 2.32 5.80 6.20
N ILE A 44 2.18 6.12 4.91
CA ILE A 44 2.99 7.15 4.23
C ILE A 44 2.73 8.52 4.85
N TYR A 45 1.46 8.86 5.08
CA TYR A 45 1.08 10.12 5.71
C TYR A 45 1.71 10.27 7.09
N ALA A 46 1.54 9.26 7.96
CA ALA A 46 2.09 9.29 9.32
C ALA A 46 3.63 9.35 9.32
N ALA A 47 4.29 8.61 8.42
CA ALA A 47 5.76 8.67 8.29
C ALA A 47 6.25 10.05 7.81
N THR A 48 5.52 10.65 6.87
CA THR A 48 5.84 11.99 6.32
C THR A 48 5.62 13.07 7.38
N GLU A 49 4.53 12.99 8.15
CA GLU A 49 4.25 13.91 9.26
C GLU A 49 5.37 13.86 10.32
N VAL A 50 5.83 12.65 10.69
CA VAL A 50 6.96 12.49 11.63
C VAL A 50 8.25 13.05 11.04
N PHE A 51 8.53 12.82 9.75
CA PHE A 51 9.70 13.39 9.08
C PHE A 51 9.65 14.92 9.08
N GLN A 52 8.49 15.50 8.77
CA GLN A 52 8.24 16.93 8.72
C GLN A 52 8.57 17.62 10.05
N THR A 53 8.35 16.97 11.20
CA THR A 53 8.69 17.55 12.51
C THR A 53 10.18 17.83 12.71
N GLN A 54 11.05 17.18 11.94
CA GLN A 54 12.51 17.31 12.02
C GLN A 54 13.10 18.06 10.83
N ASP A 55 12.29 18.36 9.82
CA ASP A 55 12.75 19.05 8.62
C ASP A 55 13.08 20.52 8.92
N GLN A 56 14.25 20.97 8.46
CA GLN A 56 14.74 22.35 8.58
C GLN A 56 15.03 22.97 7.20
N SER A 57 14.69 22.26 6.13
CA SER A 57 14.86 22.73 4.76
C SER A 57 13.90 23.89 4.45
N THR A 58 14.29 24.73 3.49
CA THR A 58 13.42 25.82 3.01
C THR A 58 12.14 25.24 2.43
N GLU A 59 10.99 25.72 2.91
CA GLU A 59 9.66 25.33 2.45
C GLU A 59 9.41 23.81 2.47
N PHE A 60 10.01 23.08 3.42
CA PHE A 60 9.83 21.62 3.57
C PHE A 60 10.23 20.79 2.33
N ARG A 61 11.17 21.28 1.52
CA ARG A 61 11.62 20.58 0.30
C ARG A 61 12.06 19.15 0.56
N ASP A 62 12.73 18.89 1.68
CA ASP A 62 13.20 17.54 2.00
C ASP A 62 12.03 16.62 2.41
N THR A 63 10.98 17.16 3.03
CA THR A 63 9.71 16.45 3.29
C THR A 63 9.00 16.09 2.00
N GLU A 64 8.92 17.01 1.03
CA GLU A 64 8.32 16.73 -0.29
C GLU A 64 9.09 15.61 -1.01
N ALA A 65 10.42 15.67 -1.01
CA ALA A 65 11.25 14.61 -1.59
C ALA A 65 11.07 13.26 -0.88
N PHE A 66 10.93 13.26 0.45
CA PHE A 66 10.64 12.05 1.21
C PHE A 66 9.26 11.46 0.86
N LEU A 67 8.22 12.30 0.76
CA LEU A 67 6.88 11.90 0.37
C LEU A 67 6.87 11.26 -1.02
N ASP A 68 7.52 11.89 -2.00
CA ASP A 68 7.63 11.39 -3.37
C ASP A 68 8.32 10.03 -3.42
N ALA A 69 9.41 9.85 -2.67
CA ALA A 69 10.10 8.57 -2.57
C ALA A 69 9.17 7.46 -2.04
N ARG A 70 8.40 7.74 -0.97
CA ARG A 70 7.48 6.77 -0.35
C ARG A 70 6.30 6.42 -1.25
N LEU A 71 5.75 7.40 -1.97
CA LEU A 71 4.72 7.16 -2.98
C LEU A 71 5.26 6.30 -4.14
N GLY A 72 6.51 6.52 -4.56
CA GLY A 72 7.20 5.69 -5.55
C GLY A 72 7.41 4.24 -5.10
N GLU A 73 7.82 4.03 -3.84
CA GLU A 73 7.96 2.71 -3.24
C GLU A 73 6.61 1.97 -3.20
N SER A 74 5.53 2.64 -2.80
CA SER A 74 4.18 2.05 -2.74
C SER A 74 3.69 1.55 -4.11
N ARG A 75 3.93 2.34 -5.18
CA ARG A 75 3.62 1.92 -6.55
C ARG A 75 4.41 0.68 -6.96
N THR A 76 5.70 0.65 -6.63
CA THR A 76 6.59 -0.49 -6.94
C THR A 76 6.15 -1.75 -6.21
N PHE A 77 5.74 -1.62 -4.94
CA PHE A 77 5.22 -2.73 -4.15
C PHE A 77 3.93 -3.32 -4.74
N GLY A 78 3.01 -2.46 -5.21
CA GLY A 78 1.80 -2.91 -5.89
C GLY A 78 2.10 -3.73 -7.16
N VAL A 79 3.05 -3.27 -7.98
CA VAL A 79 3.50 -4.00 -9.18
C VAL A 79 4.17 -5.33 -8.83
N ALA A 80 5.05 -5.33 -7.82
CA ALA A 80 5.76 -6.53 -7.38
C ALA A 80 4.80 -7.61 -6.88
N MET A 81 3.78 -7.23 -6.09
CA MET A 81 2.76 -8.16 -5.60
C MET A 81 1.92 -8.75 -6.75
N GLY A 82 1.57 -7.95 -7.75
CA GLY A 82 0.87 -8.43 -8.95
C GLY A 82 1.70 -9.44 -9.74
N ALA A 83 2.97 -9.14 -9.97
CA ALA A 83 3.88 -10.01 -10.71
C ALA A 83 4.12 -11.37 -10.00
N VAL A 84 4.23 -11.37 -8.67
CA VAL A 84 4.36 -12.61 -7.88
C VAL A 84 3.09 -13.46 -7.98
N GLY A 85 1.91 -12.84 -7.88
CA GLY A 85 0.63 -13.53 -8.02
C GLY A 85 0.48 -14.19 -9.40
N GLU A 86 0.84 -13.49 -10.47
CA GLU A 86 0.82 -14.02 -11.83
C GLU A 86 1.79 -15.19 -12.02
N TRP A 87 3.03 -15.07 -11.51
CA TRP A 87 4.03 -16.14 -11.58
C TRP A 87 3.58 -17.43 -10.86
N VAL A 88 2.98 -17.29 -9.66
CA VAL A 88 2.43 -18.44 -8.90
C VAL A 88 1.28 -19.07 -9.67
N GLY A 89 0.36 -18.27 -10.21
CA GLY A 89 -0.75 -18.77 -11.03
C GLY A 89 -0.27 -19.57 -12.24
N TYR A 90 0.63 -19.00 -13.04
CA TYR A 90 1.20 -19.65 -14.22
C TYR A 90 1.94 -20.95 -13.88
N THR A 91 2.76 -20.94 -12.84
CA THR A 91 3.51 -22.14 -12.40
C THR A 91 2.55 -23.20 -11.85
N GLY A 92 1.51 -22.81 -11.12
CA GLY A 92 0.49 -23.72 -10.62
C GLY A 92 -0.28 -24.43 -11.74
N TYR A 93 -0.79 -23.68 -12.72
CA TYR A 93 -1.52 -24.25 -13.85
C TYR A 93 -0.64 -25.15 -14.74
N SER A 94 0.61 -24.76 -14.97
CA SER A 94 1.56 -25.58 -15.76
C SER A 94 1.97 -26.86 -15.02
N VAL A 95 2.21 -26.82 -13.71
CA VAL A 95 2.46 -28.02 -12.89
C VAL A 95 1.25 -28.96 -12.91
N VAL A 96 0.03 -28.44 -12.77
CA VAL A 96 -1.19 -29.26 -12.83
C VAL A 96 -1.36 -29.91 -14.21
N ASN A 97 -1.15 -29.17 -15.30
CA ASN A 97 -1.24 -29.72 -16.65
C ASN A 97 -0.16 -30.78 -16.92
N VAL A 98 1.06 -30.59 -16.43
CA VAL A 98 2.14 -31.58 -16.55
C VAL A 98 1.81 -32.84 -15.74
N LEU A 99 1.28 -32.71 -14.52
CA LEU A 99 0.85 -33.86 -13.70
C LEU A 99 -0.31 -34.63 -14.35
N ARG A 100 -1.29 -33.91 -14.93
CA ARG A 100 -2.39 -34.52 -15.71
C ARG A 100 -1.87 -35.24 -16.96
N SER A 101 -0.87 -34.68 -17.64
CA SER A 101 -0.25 -35.31 -18.83
C SER A 101 0.51 -36.60 -18.51
N LYS A 102 1.01 -36.75 -17.29
CA LYS A 102 1.73 -37.94 -16.80
C LYS A 102 0.81 -39.01 -16.19
N GLY A 103 -0.51 -38.88 -16.33
CA GLY A 103 -1.47 -39.93 -15.98
C GLY A 103 -1.83 -40.01 -14.50
N VAL A 104 -1.49 -38.99 -13.70
CA VAL A 104 -1.97 -38.90 -12.31
C VAL A 104 -3.46 -38.58 -12.35
N ARG A 105 -4.29 -39.49 -11.82
CA ARG A 105 -5.72 -39.23 -11.59
C ARG A 105 -5.83 -38.26 -10.42
N ILE A 106 -6.07 -36.98 -10.72
CA ILE A 106 -6.45 -35.94 -9.76
C ILE A 106 -7.90 -35.59 -10.04
#